data_AF-A0A497IF01-F1
#
_entry.id   AF-A0A497IF01-F1
#
_cell.length_a   1.000
_cell.length_b   1.000
_cell.length_c   1.000
_cell.angle_alpha   90.00
_cell.angle_beta   90.00
_cell.angle_gamma   90.00
#
_symmetry.space_group_name_H-M   'P 1'
#
loop_
_entity.id
_entity.type
_entity.pdbx_description
1 polymer ?
#
loop_
_entity_poly.entity_id
_entity_poly.type
_entity_poly.pdbx_seq_one_letter_code
_entity_poly.pdbx_strand_id
1 'polypeptide(L)'
;MDDFWDEDEEFLQRSDGKYRKLVSCIVYWGNAEQFLLLHRKLRWHGYEFPKGGIKKGESLEEAARRELREEAGIEDIISIKDTGIEIKYKWPPEIVKHPGNKNKYDGAIQHFMLVKVPYKKAEVKSDEHDGLLWARANVVDEYLAFENLRQAFRKALKMIAEVKDNRPQ
;
A
#
# COMPACT_ATOMS: atom_id res chain seq x y z
N MET A 1 -2.09 -22.73 4.84
CA MET A 1 -1.39 -21.60 5.46
C MET A 1 -2.49 -20.61 5.70
N ASP A 2 -2.94 -20.47 6.94
CA ASP A 2 -4.17 -19.74 7.24
C ASP A 2 -3.91 -18.25 7.03
N ASP A 3 -4.56 -17.68 6.01
CA ASP A 3 -4.49 -16.26 5.67
C ASP A 3 -5.25 -15.47 6.73
N PHE A 4 -4.57 -15.19 7.84
CA PHE A 4 -5.05 -14.38 8.99
C PHE A 4 -5.50 -12.95 8.61
N TRP A 5 -5.27 -12.57 7.35
CA TRP A 5 -5.48 -11.24 6.79
C TRP A 5 -6.75 -11.15 5.95
N ASP A 6 -7.40 -12.29 5.66
CA ASP A 6 -8.67 -12.32 4.96
C ASP A 6 -9.83 -12.09 5.93
N GLU A 7 -10.65 -11.12 5.55
CA GLU A 7 -11.62 -10.43 6.38
C GLU A 7 -12.78 -11.35 6.78
N ASP A 8 -12.80 -11.76 8.04
CA ASP A 8 -14.00 -12.33 8.66
C ASP A 8 -14.90 -11.15 9.11
N GLU A 9 -16.02 -10.92 8.44
CA GLU A 9 -16.92 -9.78 8.65
C GLU A 9 -17.45 -9.71 10.11
N GLU A 10 -17.63 -10.86 10.78
CA GLU A 10 -17.99 -10.91 12.20
C GLU A 10 -16.84 -10.42 13.12
N PHE A 11 -15.58 -10.57 12.70
CA PHE A 11 -14.41 -10.18 13.48
C PHE A 11 -14.13 -8.67 13.38
N LEU A 12 -14.56 -8.01 12.30
CA LEU A 12 -14.48 -6.55 12.13
C LEU A 12 -15.51 -5.80 13.00
N GLN A 13 -16.68 -6.41 13.28
CA GLN A 13 -17.71 -5.82 14.15
C GLN A 13 -17.35 -5.84 15.64
N ARG A 14 -16.40 -6.68 16.06
CA ARG A 14 -15.84 -6.70 17.41
C ARG A 14 -14.45 -6.08 17.44
N SER A 15 -14.33 -4.75 17.61
CA SER A 15 -13.23 -4.17 18.41
C SER A 15 -13.29 -2.64 18.49
N ASP A 16 -13.32 -2.16 19.73
CA ASP A 16 -12.84 -0.85 20.19
C ASP A 16 -11.30 -0.74 20.14
N GLY A 17 -10.66 -1.39 19.15
CA GLY A 17 -9.22 -1.56 19.06
C GLY A 17 -8.50 -0.32 18.53
N LYS A 18 -7.22 -0.17 18.86
CA LYS A 18 -6.39 0.94 18.39
C LYS A 18 -5.75 0.55 17.07
N TYR A 19 -6.09 1.22 15.97
CA TYR A 19 -5.55 0.94 14.64
C TYR A 19 -4.50 1.96 14.21
N ARG A 20 -3.39 1.49 13.63
CA ARG A 20 -2.36 2.35 13.03
C ARG A 20 -2.86 2.86 11.69
N LYS A 21 -2.83 4.18 11.48
CA LYS A 21 -3.13 4.77 10.17
C LYS A 21 -1.90 4.69 9.27
N LEU A 22 -2.08 4.13 8.08
CA LEU A 22 -1.05 3.96 7.05
C LEU A 22 -1.48 4.63 5.75
N VAL A 23 -0.52 5.14 5.00
CA VAL A 23 -0.69 5.50 3.58
C VAL A 23 0.01 4.46 2.72
N SER A 24 -0.59 4.09 1.59
CA SER A 24 -0.05 3.11 0.64
C SER A 24 -0.07 3.68 -0.76
N CYS A 25 1.04 3.56 -1.47
CA CYS A 25 1.23 4.19 -2.77
C CYS A 25 1.17 3.16 -3.90
N ILE A 26 0.08 3.17 -4.66
CA ILE A 26 -0.02 2.43 -5.93
C ILE A 26 0.73 3.26 -6.98
N VAL A 27 2.04 3.04 -7.04
CA VAL A 27 2.93 3.74 -7.96
C VAL A 27 2.88 3.09 -9.32
N TYR A 28 2.66 3.88 -10.37
CA TYR A 28 2.64 3.41 -11.74
C TYR A 28 3.40 4.32 -12.70
N TRP A 29 3.88 3.72 -13.78
CA TRP A 29 4.56 4.41 -14.87
C TRP A 29 3.79 4.24 -16.20
N GLY A 30 4.04 5.17 -17.11
CA GLY A 30 3.43 5.18 -18.45
C GLY A 30 1.92 5.37 -18.36
N ASN A 31 1.19 4.64 -19.20
CA ASN A 31 -0.28 4.59 -19.17
C ASN A 31 -0.79 3.54 -18.19
N ALA A 32 -0.21 3.47 -16.99
CA ALA A 32 -0.48 2.44 -15.99
C ALA A 32 -0.22 1.02 -16.53
N GLU A 33 0.87 0.89 -17.28
CA GLU A 33 1.32 -0.39 -17.84
C GLU A 33 2.12 -1.19 -16.81
N GLN A 34 2.85 -0.49 -15.95
CA GLN A 34 3.69 -1.09 -14.92
C GLN A 34 3.50 -0.43 -13.56
N PHE A 35 3.58 -1.24 -12.52
CA PHE A 35 3.38 -0.87 -11.12
C PHE A 35 4.57 -1.31 -10.27
N LEU A 36 4.97 -0.47 -9.33
CA LEU A 36 6.03 -0.79 -8.39
C LEU A 36 5.48 -1.62 -7.23
N LEU A 37 6.16 -2.71 -6.94
CA LEU A 37 6.00 -3.52 -5.74
C LEU A 37 7.33 -3.61 -5.00
N LEU A 38 7.27 -3.65 -3.67
CA LEU A 38 8.40 -3.95 -2.80
C LEU A 38 8.21 -5.33 -2.18
N HIS A 39 9.28 -6.11 -2.11
CA HIS A 39 9.28 -7.41 -1.42
C HIS A 39 9.64 -7.19 0.05
N ARG A 40 8.72 -7.55 0.94
CA ARG A 40 8.88 -7.38 2.38
C ARG A 40 9.54 -8.60 3.01
N LYS A 41 10.45 -8.36 3.97
CA LYS A 41 11.13 -9.40 4.77
C LYS A 41 10.91 -9.30 6.26
N LEU A 42 10.36 -8.19 6.76
CA LEU A 42 10.24 -7.91 8.19
C LEU A 42 8.79 -8.03 8.68
N ARG A 43 8.58 -8.83 9.74
CA ARG A 43 7.29 -9.14 10.42
C ARG A 43 6.31 -9.99 9.61
N TRP A 44 6.36 -9.90 8.29
CA TRP A 44 5.69 -10.80 7.35
C TRP A 44 6.41 -10.73 5.99
N HIS A 45 6.10 -11.68 5.11
CA HIS A 45 6.78 -11.88 3.83
C HIS A 45 5.83 -11.78 2.65
N GLY A 46 6.29 -11.17 1.56
CA GLY A 46 5.54 -11.07 0.30
C GLY A 46 5.60 -9.68 -0.33
N TYR A 47 5.03 -9.54 -1.52
CA TYR A 47 5.01 -8.24 -2.22
C TYR A 47 3.87 -7.33 -1.76
N GLU A 48 4.20 -6.05 -1.67
CA GLU A 48 3.30 -4.97 -1.32
C GLU A 48 3.58 -3.69 -2.09
N PHE A 49 2.65 -2.75 -2.00
CA PHE A 49 2.89 -1.37 -2.39
C PHE A 49 3.75 -0.66 -1.33
N PRO A 50 4.62 0.30 -1.73
CA PRO A 50 5.29 1.20 -0.77
C PRO A 50 4.27 1.83 0.18
N LYS A 51 4.55 1.81 1.49
CA LYS A 51 3.60 2.28 2.49
C LYS A 51 4.28 2.64 3.80
N GLY A 52 3.63 3.51 4.57
CA GLY A 52 4.03 3.68 5.95
C GLY A 52 3.08 4.53 6.76
N GLY A 53 3.53 4.94 7.94
CA GLY A 53 2.66 5.52 8.96
C GLY A 53 2.37 6.99 8.70
N ILE A 54 1.11 7.39 8.82
CA ILE A 54 0.72 8.81 8.76
C ILE A 54 1.12 9.46 10.08
N LYS A 55 1.95 10.51 10.03
CA LYS A 55 2.41 11.25 11.21
C LYS A 55 1.36 12.28 11.65
N LYS A 56 1.44 12.74 12.91
CA LYS A 56 0.51 13.74 13.44
C LYS A 56 0.65 15.05 12.65
N GLY A 57 -0.47 15.53 12.11
CA GLY A 57 -0.53 16.77 11.32
C GLY A 57 -0.14 16.60 9.85
N GLU A 58 0.20 15.38 9.42
CA GLU A 58 0.54 15.07 8.03
C GLU A 58 -0.74 14.78 7.23
N SER A 59 -0.86 15.38 6.05
CA SER A 59 -1.85 15.01 5.05
C SER A 59 -1.50 13.66 4.39
N LEU A 60 -2.46 13.04 3.72
CA LEU A 60 -2.21 11.80 2.97
C LEU A 60 -1.14 11.98 1.88
N GLU A 61 -1.13 13.13 1.20
CA GLU A 61 -0.14 13.41 0.17
C GLU A 61 1.27 13.61 0.75
N GLU A 62 1.40 14.37 1.84
CA GLU A 62 2.70 14.56 2.51
C GLU A 62 3.26 13.22 3.01
N ALA A 63 2.41 12.39 3.61
CA ALA A 63 2.80 11.05 4.05
C ALA A 63 3.23 10.19 2.86
N ALA A 64 2.46 10.19 1.76
CA ALA A 64 2.80 9.41 0.56
C ALA A 64 4.16 9.83 -0.02
N ARG A 65 4.41 11.13 -0.16
CA ARG A 65 5.70 11.65 -0.67
C ARG A 65 6.86 11.24 0.23
N ARG A 66 6.69 11.35 1.55
CA ARG A 66 7.71 10.96 2.52
C ARG A 66 8.01 9.47 2.45
N GLU A 67 6.98 8.61 2.51
CA GLU A 67 7.16 7.15 2.50
C GLU A 67 7.77 6.67 1.17
N LEU A 68 7.37 7.26 0.04
CA LEU A 68 8.00 6.95 -1.26
C LEU A 68 9.49 7.29 -1.30
N ARG A 69 9.88 8.40 -0.68
CA ARG A 69 11.28 8.77 -0.55
C ARG A 69 12.04 7.83 0.39
N GLU A 70 11.45 7.53 1.55
CA GLU A 70 12.04 6.72 2.63
C GLU A 70 12.18 5.24 2.23
N GLU A 71 11.19 4.65 1.54
CA GLU A 71 11.19 3.23 1.20
C GLU A 71 11.72 2.92 -0.20
N ALA A 72 11.41 3.79 -1.18
CA ALA A 72 11.62 3.51 -2.60
C ALA A 72 12.56 4.50 -3.31
N GLY A 73 13.04 5.54 -2.62
CA GLY A 73 13.89 6.58 -3.21
C GLY A 73 13.21 7.44 -4.27
N ILE A 74 11.87 7.46 -4.31
CA ILE A 74 11.11 8.20 -5.32
C ILE A 74 10.86 9.62 -4.82
N GLU A 75 11.39 10.61 -5.55
CA GLU A 75 11.15 12.04 -5.31
C GLU A 75 10.40 12.69 -6.50
N ASP A 76 10.70 12.26 -7.73
CA ASP A 76 10.07 12.77 -8.94
C ASP A 76 8.70 12.14 -9.18
N ILE A 77 7.65 12.95 -9.05
CA ILE A 77 6.26 12.53 -9.10
C ILE A 77 5.49 13.46 -10.04
N ILE A 78 4.79 12.89 -11.03
CA ILE A 78 3.92 13.62 -11.94
C ILE A 78 2.62 14.02 -11.24
N SER A 79 2.01 13.09 -10.51
CA SER A 79 0.74 13.33 -9.81
C SER A 79 0.54 12.35 -8.67
N ILE A 80 -0.07 12.83 -7.57
CA ILE A 80 -0.62 12.02 -6.50
C ILE A 80 -2.12 12.29 -6.43
N LYS A 81 -2.92 11.25 -6.28
CA LYS A 81 -4.37 11.35 -6.11
C LYS A 81 -4.83 10.43 -5.00
N ASP A 82 -5.63 10.95 -4.08
CA ASP A 82 -6.36 10.14 -3.12
C ASP A 82 -7.43 9.32 -3.85
N THR A 83 -7.44 8.01 -3.60
CA THR A 83 -8.41 7.09 -4.21
C THR A 83 -9.71 7.00 -3.42
N GLY A 84 -9.71 7.39 -2.14
CA GLY A 84 -10.78 7.07 -1.19
C GLY A 84 -10.90 5.57 -0.86
N ILE A 85 -10.01 4.72 -1.39
CA ILE A 85 -9.96 3.30 -1.06
C ILE A 85 -9.25 3.15 0.28
N GLU A 86 -9.89 2.40 1.17
CA GLU A 86 -9.33 2.02 2.47
C GLU A 86 -9.50 0.51 2.69
N ILE A 87 -8.52 -0.08 3.36
CA ILE A 87 -8.67 -1.41 3.97
C ILE A 87 -8.40 -1.31 5.46
N LYS A 88 -9.11 -2.11 6.26
CA LYS A 88 -8.92 -2.21 7.70
C LYS A 88 -8.72 -3.67 8.06
N TYR A 89 -7.61 -3.98 8.72
CA TYR A 89 -7.26 -5.35 9.05
C TYR A 89 -6.59 -5.43 10.42
N LYS A 90 -6.77 -6.56 11.10
CA LYS A 90 -6.12 -6.84 12.38
C LYS A 90 -4.74 -7.46 12.15
N TRP A 91 -3.85 -7.26 13.11
CA TRP A 91 -2.54 -7.89 13.09
C TRP A 91 -2.58 -9.24 13.80
N PRO A 92 -1.81 -10.24 13.33
CA PRO A 92 -1.57 -11.47 14.05
C PRO A 92 -1.10 -11.23 15.49
N PRO A 93 -1.50 -12.07 16.46
CA PRO A 93 -1.14 -11.90 17.87
C PRO A 93 0.37 -11.71 18.10
N GLU A 94 1.22 -12.35 17.31
CA GLU A 94 2.67 -12.21 17.33
C GLU A 94 3.14 -10.80 16.97
N ILE A 95 2.50 -10.14 16.00
CA ILE A 95 2.79 -8.75 15.64
C ILE A 95 2.23 -7.80 16.71
N VAL A 96 1.03 -8.08 17.24
CA VAL A 96 0.41 -7.26 18.31
C VAL A 96 1.28 -7.27 19.56
N LYS A 97 1.78 -8.44 19.98
CA LYS A 97 2.61 -8.63 21.18
C LYS A 97 4.08 -8.25 20.98
N HIS A 98 4.52 -7.95 19.75
CA HIS A 98 5.91 -7.66 19.45
C HIS A 98 6.40 -6.39 20.18
N PRO A 99 7.61 -6.36 20.78
CA PRO A 99 8.14 -5.18 21.49
C PRO A 99 8.24 -3.91 20.63
N GLY A 100 8.41 -4.09 19.31
CA GLY A 100 8.38 -3.01 18.32
C GLY A 100 7.01 -2.33 18.14
N ASN A 101 5.91 -2.94 18.60
CA ASN A 101 4.57 -2.34 18.61
C ASN A 101 4.36 -1.45 19.85
N LYS A 102 5.21 -0.42 20.01
CA LYS A 102 5.22 0.46 21.19
C LYS A 102 3.85 1.11 21.49
N ASN A 103 3.05 1.31 20.45
CA ASN A 103 1.76 1.98 20.54
C ASN A 103 0.59 1.03 20.81
N LYS A 104 0.84 -0.29 20.93
CA LYS A 104 -0.15 -1.35 21.17
C LYS A 104 -1.30 -1.28 20.16
N TYR A 105 -0.96 -1.20 18.87
CA TYR A 105 -1.97 -1.27 17.82
C TYR A 105 -2.44 -2.71 17.63
N ASP A 106 -3.73 -2.88 17.41
CA ASP A 106 -4.39 -4.18 17.15
C ASP A 106 -4.43 -4.50 15.65
N GLY A 107 -4.12 -3.52 14.82
CA GLY A 107 -4.24 -3.60 13.37
C GLY A 107 -3.86 -2.31 12.67
N ALA A 108 -4.18 -2.23 11.39
CA ALA A 108 -4.00 -1.01 10.60
C ALA A 108 -5.24 -0.65 9.77
N ILE A 109 -5.35 0.65 9.48
CA ILE A 109 -6.21 1.21 8.45
C ILE A 109 -5.27 1.79 7.40
N GLN A 110 -5.37 1.33 6.16
CA GLN A 110 -4.47 1.69 5.07
C GLN A 110 -5.24 2.45 4.00
N HIS A 111 -4.84 3.70 3.77
CA HIS A 111 -5.39 4.62 2.77
C HIS A 111 -4.56 4.54 1.49
N PHE A 112 -5.20 4.32 0.33
CA PHE A 112 -4.47 4.15 -0.94
C PHE A 112 -4.39 5.44 -1.75
N MET A 113 -3.18 5.74 -2.22
CA MET A 113 -2.87 6.85 -3.11
C MET A 113 -2.46 6.31 -4.48
N LEU A 114 -2.97 6.91 -5.55
CA LEU A 114 -2.49 6.67 -6.91
C LEU A 114 -1.35 7.62 -7.21
N VAL A 115 -0.20 7.09 -7.60
CA VAL A 115 1.01 7.89 -7.82
C VAL A 115 1.57 7.61 -9.21
N LYS A 116 1.61 8.65 -10.06
CA LYS A 116 2.22 8.57 -11.39
C LYS A 116 3.64 9.10 -11.33
N VAL A 117 4.60 8.31 -11.83
CA VAL A 117 6.01 8.72 -11.94
C VAL A 117 6.44 8.93 -13.40
N PRO A 118 7.44 9.77 -13.68
CA PRO A 118 7.92 10.02 -15.04
C PRO A 118 8.75 8.86 -15.61
N TYR A 119 9.39 8.07 -14.75
CA TYR A 119 10.26 6.97 -15.15
C TYR A 119 10.25 5.86 -14.09
N LYS A 120 10.67 4.64 -14.50
CA LYS A 120 10.72 3.46 -13.62
C LYS A 120 12.04 3.39 -12.83
N LYS A 121 12.27 4.39 -11.98
CA LYS A 121 13.44 4.42 -11.10
C LYS A 121 12.96 4.35 -9.65
N ALA A 122 13.37 3.30 -8.98
CA ALA A 122 13.10 3.05 -7.57
C ALA A 122 14.25 2.21 -7.02
N GLU A 123 14.51 2.35 -5.72
CA GLU A 123 15.56 1.64 -5.00
C GLU A 123 15.00 1.20 -3.65
N VAL A 124 15.36 0.01 -3.17
CA VAL A 124 15.00 -0.40 -1.80
C VAL A 124 15.83 0.43 -0.82
N LYS A 125 15.17 1.30 -0.05
CA LYS A 125 15.83 2.19 0.94
C LYS A 125 15.41 1.92 2.39
N SER A 126 14.38 1.09 2.59
CA SER A 126 13.92 0.65 3.91
C SER A 126 14.53 -0.68 4.32
N ASP A 127 14.82 -0.84 5.61
CA ASP A 127 15.25 -2.12 6.20
C ASP A 127 14.13 -3.18 6.22
N GLU A 128 12.88 -2.77 5.97
CA GLU A 128 11.72 -3.68 5.94
C GLU A 128 11.66 -4.52 4.65
N HIS A 129 12.39 -4.11 3.61
CA HIS A 129 12.34 -4.69 2.27
C HIS A 129 13.73 -5.19 1.84
N ASP A 130 13.75 -6.12 0.89
CA ASP A 130 14.97 -6.66 0.28
C ASP A 130 14.87 -6.84 -1.24
N GLY A 131 13.74 -6.48 -1.83
CA GLY A 131 13.54 -6.54 -3.27
C GLY A 131 12.52 -5.53 -3.76
N LEU A 132 12.56 -5.28 -5.06
CA LEU A 132 11.55 -4.50 -5.78
C LEU A 132 11.24 -5.14 -7.12
N LEU A 133 10.04 -4.88 -7.65
CA LEU A 133 9.59 -5.33 -8.95
C LEU A 133 8.73 -4.26 -9.62
N TRP A 134 8.98 -4.00 -10.90
CA TRP A 134 8.02 -3.31 -11.77
C TRP A 134 7.19 -4.36 -12.53
N ALA A 135 5.99 -4.64 -12.04
CA ALA A 135 5.10 -5.67 -12.59
C ALA A 135 4.11 -5.07 -13.60
N ARG A 136 3.75 -5.83 -14.63
CA ARG A 136 2.69 -5.43 -15.57
C ARG A 136 1.33 -5.46 -14.87
N ALA A 137 0.44 -4.55 -15.26
CA ALA A 137 -0.90 -4.42 -14.67
C ALA A 137 -1.66 -5.75 -14.52
N ASN A 138 -1.56 -6.63 -15.53
CA ASN A 138 -2.30 -7.88 -15.60
C ASN A 138 -1.77 -9.00 -14.67
N VAL A 139 -0.60 -8.82 -14.05
CA VAL A 139 0.02 -9.83 -13.16
C VAL A 139 0.30 -9.31 -11.75
N VAL A 140 0.13 -8.01 -11.48
CA VAL A 140 0.33 -7.43 -10.12
C VAL A 140 -0.46 -8.19 -9.07
N ASP A 141 -1.69 -8.57 -9.41
CA ASP A 141 -2.60 -9.32 -8.54
C ASP A 141 -1.98 -10.64 -8.03
N GLU A 142 -1.26 -11.34 -8.91
CA GLU A 142 -0.60 -12.62 -8.61
C GLU A 142 0.60 -12.45 -7.67
N TYR A 143 1.23 -11.27 -7.64
CA TYR A 143 2.36 -10.99 -6.75
C TYR A 143 1.92 -10.55 -5.36
N LEU A 144 0.82 -9.81 -5.25
CA LEU A 144 0.39 -9.22 -3.97
C LEU A 144 0.10 -10.31 -2.94
N ALA A 145 0.66 -10.10 -1.75
CA ALA A 145 0.65 -11.10 -0.68
C ALA A 145 -0.74 -11.40 -0.12
N PHE A 146 -1.66 -10.42 -0.14
CA PHE A 146 -2.95 -10.51 0.54
C PHE A 146 -4.12 -10.15 -0.39
N GLU A 147 -5.26 -10.81 -0.22
CA GLU A 147 -6.43 -10.59 -1.08
C GLU A 147 -7.02 -9.18 -0.93
N ASN A 148 -6.97 -8.59 0.27
CA ASN A 148 -7.42 -7.21 0.46
C ASN A 148 -6.57 -6.18 -0.34
N LEU A 149 -5.26 -6.42 -0.50
CA LEU A 149 -4.39 -5.61 -1.36
C LEU A 149 -4.75 -5.81 -2.83
N ARG A 150 -5.03 -7.05 -3.25
CA ARG A 150 -5.51 -7.37 -4.60
C ARG A 150 -6.82 -6.65 -4.92
N GLN A 151 -7.79 -6.70 -4.01
CA GLN A 151 -9.07 -5.99 -4.17
C GLN A 151 -8.88 -4.47 -4.26
N ALA A 152 -8.03 -3.87 -3.41
CA ALA A 152 -7.71 -2.45 -3.48
C ALA A 152 -7.06 -2.08 -4.84
N PHE A 153 -6.14 -2.91 -5.31
CA PHE A 153 -5.51 -2.73 -6.61
C PHE A 153 -6.49 -2.82 -7.78
N ARG A 154 -7.38 -3.83 -7.79
CA ARG A 154 -8.42 -4.00 -8.82
C ARG A 154 -9.37 -2.79 -8.85
N LYS A 155 -9.74 -2.23 -7.70
CA LYS A 155 -10.52 -0.98 -7.60
C LYS A 155 -9.75 0.20 -8.19
N ALA A 156 -8.48 0.36 -7.84
CA ALA A 156 -7.63 1.43 -8.35
C ALA A 156 -7.43 1.37 -9.88
N LEU A 157 -7.30 0.17 -10.45
CA LEU A 157 -7.22 -0.03 -11.91
C LEU A 157 -8.47 0.48 -12.63
N LYS A 158 -9.66 0.25 -12.10
CA LYS A 158 -10.92 0.76 -12.67
C LYS A 158 -10.92 2.29 -12.68
N MET A 159 -10.50 2.92 -11.58
CA MET A 159 -10.41 4.39 -11.50
C MET A 159 -9.44 4.97 -12.54
N ILE A 160 -8.30 4.30 -12.79
CA ILE A 160 -7.35 4.73 -13.82
C ILE A 160 -7.99 4.62 -15.22
N ALA A 161 -8.76 3.57 -15.48
CA ALA A 161 -9.43 3.37 -16.77
C ALA A 161 -10.51 4.43 -17.02
N GLU A 162 -11.36 4.71 -16.03
CA GLU A 162 -12.42 5.73 -16.13
C GLU A 162 -11.86 7.14 -16.43
N VAL A 163 -10.70 7.48 -15.88
CA VAL A 163 -10.03 8.77 -16.17
C VAL A 163 -9.48 8.83 -17.60
N LYS A 164 -9.18 7.69 -18.24
CA LYS A 164 -8.76 7.67 -19.65
C LYS A 164 -9.95 7.83 -20.59
N ASP A 165 -11.06 7.16 -20.30
CA ASP A 165 -12.26 7.22 -21.13
C ASP A 165 -12.92 8.61 -21.13
N ASN A 166 -12.72 9.39 -20.06
CA ASN A 166 -13.27 10.73 -19.90
C ASN A 166 -12.37 11.88 -20.40
N ARG A 167 -11.25 11.59 -21.08
CA ARG A 167 -10.48 12.66 -21.75
C ARG A 167 -11.10 12.94 -23.12
N PRO A 168 -11.50 14.19 -23.44
CA PRO A 168 -11.92 14.53 -24.78
C PRO A 168 -10.76 14.25 -25.77
N GLN A 169 -11.11 13.67 -26.93
CA GLN A 169 -10.17 13.40 -28.03
C GLN A 169 -9.55 14.69 -28.58
#